data_AF-A0A7S9KZK7-F1
#
_entry.id   AF-A0A7S9KZK7-F1
#
_cell.length_a   1.000
_cell.length_b   1.000
_cell.length_c   1.000
_cell.angle_alpha   90.00
_cell.angle_beta   90.00
_cell.angle_gamma   90.00
#
_symmetry.space_group_name_H-M   'P 1'
#
loop_
_entity.id
_entity.type
_entity.pdbx_description
1 polymer ?
#
loop_
_entity_poly.entity_id
_entity_poly.type
_entity_poly.pdbx_seq_one_letter_code
_entity_poly.pdbx_strand_id
1 'polypeptide(L)'
;MIAYLYLMNKVYPARVNDAPNLLYYEELVEAHFKLVNSDKDDEILLLNYRNAFFFFKNHVYNAVNDAYRMIKHELDDFDTIQFEHNMTKLENTHYNMDRLLEVISHFSFILSGYNLDRSASIRPDAEVRN
;
A
#
# COMPACT_ATOMS: atom_id res chain seq x y z
N MET A 1 -9.93 -6.34 0.02
CA MET A 1 -10.50 -5.37 -0.95
C MET A 1 -10.64 -3.95 -0.37
N ILE A 2 -11.44 -3.70 0.67
CA ILE A 2 -11.72 -2.33 1.18
C ILE A 2 -10.44 -1.61 1.64
N ALA A 3 -9.55 -2.27 2.38
CA ALA A 3 -8.30 -1.66 2.84
C ALA A 3 -7.37 -1.26 1.68
N TYR A 4 -7.23 -2.11 0.66
CA TYR A 4 -6.43 -1.76 -0.52
C TYR A 4 -7.04 -0.59 -1.29
N LEU A 5 -8.34 -0.60 -1.56
CA LEU A 5 -9.03 0.52 -2.21
C LEU A 5 -8.89 1.83 -1.41
N TYR A 6 -8.96 1.75 -0.07
CA TYR A 6 -8.70 2.89 0.81
C TYR A 6 -7.28 3.42 0.63
N LEU A 7 -6.29 2.54 0.68
CA LEU A 7 -4.89 2.88 0.48
C LEU A 7 -4.67 3.52 -0.89
N MET A 8 -5.26 2.96 -1.95
CA MET A 8 -5.22 3.50 -3.30
C MET A 8 -5.82 4.91 -3.36
N ASN A 9 -7.03 5.10 -2.85
CA ASN A 9 -7.74 6.38 -2.90
C ASN A 9 -7.12 7.45 -2.01
N LYS A 10 -6.46 7.07 -0.91
CA LYS A 10 -5.85 8.01 0.02
C LYS A 10 -4.43 8.40 -0.39
N VAL A 11 -3.63 7.43 -0.83
CA VAL A 11 -2.19 7.63 -1.10
C VAL A 11 -1.91 8.05 -2.54
N TYR A 12 -2.57 7.46 -3.53
CA TYR A 12 -2.22 7.73 -4.94
C TYR A 12 -2.51 9.17 -5.39
N PRO A 13 -3.60 9.82 -4.98
CA PRO A 13 -3.83 11.22 -5.33
C PRO A 13 -2.74 12.17 -4.80
N ALA A 14 -2.01 11.79 -3.75
CA ALA A 14 -0.91 12.57 -3.21
C ALA A 14 0.43 12.33 -3.95
N ARG A 15 0.51 11.32 -4.84
CA ARG A 15 1.70 11.02 -5.66
C ARG A 15 1.66 11.86 -6.94
N VAL A 16 2.78 12.49 -7.28
CA VAL A 16 2.91 13.25 -8.54
C VAL A 16 3.05 12.25 -9.70
N ASN A 17 2.10 12.27 -10.65
CA ASN A 17 2.09 11.54 -11.94
C ASN A 17 1.73 10.04 -11.96
N ASP A 18 1.18 9.46 -10.90
CA ASP A 18 0.83 8.02 -10.90
C ASP A 18 -0.66 7.80 -10.63
N ALA A 19 -1.36 7.15 -11.57
CA ALA A 19 -2.78 6.82 -11.40
C ALA A 19 -2.92 5.55 -10.54
N PRO A 20 -3.97 5.46 -9.69
CA PRO A 20 -4.22 4.25 -8.94
C PRO A 20 -4.41 3.06 -9.88
N ASN A 21 -3.53 2.06 -9.80
CA ASN A 21 -3.57 0.87 -10.63
C ASN A 21 -4.12 -0.35 -9.84
N LEU A 22 -5.36 -0.74 -10.14
CA LEU A 22 -5.99 -1.92 -9.54
C LEU A 22 -5.55 -3.24 -10.17
N LEU A 23 -4.89 -3.20 -11.33
CA LEU A 23 -4.51 -4.37 -12.11
C LEU A 23 -3.72 -5.38 -11.27
N TYR A 24 -2.74 -4.92 -10.48
CA TYR A 24 -1.92 -5.83 -9.67
C TYR A 24 -2.73 -6.61 -8.62
N TYR A 25 -3.80 -6.01 -8.08
CA TYR A 25 -4.69 -6.71 -7.15
C TYR A 25 -5.57 -7.72 -7.88
N GLU A 26 -6.12 -7.33 -9.03
CA GLU A 26 -6.95 -8.20 -9.87
C GLU A 26 -6.17 -9.43 -10.36
N GLU A 27 -4.94 -9.22 -10.86
CA GLU A 27 -4.02 -10.29 -11.26
C GLU A 27 -3.70 -11.24 -10.12
N LEU A 28 -3.49 -10.72 -8.89
CA LEU A 28 -3.24 -11.55 -7.72
C LEU A 28 -4.47 -12.38 -7.33
N VAL A 29 -5.67 -11.77 -7.32
CA VAL A 29 -6.93 -12.47 -7.03
C VAL A 29 -7.17 -13.59 -8.04
N GLU A 30 -6.99 -13.29 -9.33
CA GLU A 30 -7.17 -14.27 -10.41
C GLU A 30 -6.17 -15.42 -10.29
N ALA A 31 -4.88 -15.13 -10.07
CA ALA A 31 -3.85 -16.15 -9.92
C ALA A 31 -4.08 -17.00 -8.67
N HIS A 32 -4.49 -16.39 -7.56
CA HIS A 32 -4.84 -17.10 -6.33
C HIS A 32 -6.03 -18.03 -6.55
N PHE A 33 -7.10 -17.54 -7.19
CA PHE A 33 -8.29 -18.34 -7.48
C PHE A 33 -7.94 -19.54 -8.37
N LYS A 34 -7.16 -19.36 -9.44
CA LYS A 34 -6.72 -20.45 -10.30
C LYS A 34 -5.90 -21.49 -9.54
N LEU A 35 -4.99 -21.05 -8.67
CA LEU A 35 -4.14 -21.94 -7.87
C LEU A 35 -4.96 -22.77 -6.87
N VAL A 36 -5.90 -22.15 -6.14
CA VAL A 36 -6.73 -22.83 -5.13
C VAL A 36 -7.74 -23.80 -5.76
N ASN A 37 -8.21 -23.54 -6.98
CA ASN A 37 -9.13 -24.41 -7.70
C ASN A 37 -8.41 -25.41 -8.63
N SER A 38 -7.08 -25.53 -8.54
CA SER A 38 -6.33 -26.55 -9.26
C SER A 38 -6.29 -27.85 -8.46
N ASP A 39 -6.73 -28.95 -9.07
CA ASP A 39 -6.66 -30.29 -8.48
C ASP A 39 -5.22 -30.88 -8.47
N LYS A 40 -4.24 -30.21 -9.09
CA LYS A 40 -2.86 -30.68 -9.23
C LYS A 40 -1.86 -29.60 -8.81
N ASP A 41 -0.69 -30.06 -8.35
CA ASP A 41 0.52 -29.25 -8.17
C ASP A 41 1.02 -28.74 -9.53
N ASP A 42 0.34 -27.73 -10.05
CA ASP A 42 0.69 -27.06 -11.29
C ASP A 42 1.75 -25.99 -11.02
N GLU A 43 3.00 -26.30 -11.37
CA GLU A 43 4.14 -25.40 -11.20
C GLU A 43 3.96 -24.06 -11.94
N ILE A 44 3.21 -24.04 -13.05
CA ILE A 44 2.93 -22.82 -13.81
C ILE A 44 1.97 -21.94 -13.02
N LEU A 45 0.91 -22.51 -12.44
CA LEU A 45 -0.02 -21.76 -11.58
C LEU A 45 0.68 -21.23 -10.33
N LEU A 46 1.58 -22.03 -9.73
CA LEU A 46 2.38 -21.60 -8.58
C LEU A 46 3.29 -20.42 -8.97
N LEU A 47 3.97 -20.49 -10.11
CA LEU A 47 4.82 -19.41 -10.61
C LEU A 47 4.02 -18.13 -10.90
N ASN A 48 2.85 -18.27 -11.55
CA ASN A 48 1.95 -17.15 -11.83
C ASN A 48 1.50 -16.45 -10.55
N TYR A 49 1.07 -17.22 -9.54
CA TYR A 49 0.70 -16.67 -8.24
C TYR A 49 1.86 -15.96 -7.55
N ARG A 50 3.07 -16.57 -7.55
CA ARG A 50 4.27 -15.95 -6.96
C ARG A 50 4.62 -14.63 -7.63
N ASN A 51 4.54 -14.56 -8.96
CA ASN A 51 4.81 -13.34 -9.72
C ASN A 51 3.78 -12.26 -9.43
N ALA A 52 2.48 -12.58 -9.50
CA ALA A 52 1.41 -11.64 -9.18
C ALA A 52 1.54 -11.11 -7.74
N PHE A 53 1.84 -12.00 -6.79
CA PHE A 53 2.07 -11.63 -5.39
C PHE A 53 3.26 -10.68 -5.23
N PHE A 54 4.38 -10.96 -5.92
CA PHE A 54 5.56 -10.10 -5.89
C PHE A 54 5.28 -8.69 -6.42
N PHE A 55 4.65 -8.57 -7.60
CA PHE A 55 4.32 -7.27 -8.18
C PHE A 55 3.35 -6.48 -7.31
N PHE A 56 2.29 -7.13 -6.83
CA PHE A 56 1.32 -6.49 -5.94
C PHE A 56 1.97 -6.02 -4.63
N LYS A 57 2.81 -6.86 -4.00
CA LYS A 57 3.51 -6.49 -2.77
C LYS A 57 4.43 -5.28 -2.97
N ASN A 58 5.20 -5.25 -4.06
CA ASN A 58 6.07 -4.13 -4.37
C ASN A 58 5.29 -2.84 -4.66
N HIS A 59 4.16 -2.97 -5.35
CA HIS A 59 3.26 -1.86 -5.61
C HIS A 59 2.74 -1.24 -4.31
N VAL A 60 2.27 -2.08 -3.37
CA VAL A 60 1.84 -1.65 -2.04
C VAL A 60 2.98 -1.02 -1.26
N TYR A 61 4.17 -1.64 -1.27
CA TYR A 61 5.36 -1.13 -0.56
C TYR A 61 5.71 0.28 -1.01
N ASN A 62 5.78 0.51 -2.32
CA ASN A 62 6.10 1.81 -2.88
C ASN A 62 5.06 2.86 -2.49
N ALA A 63 3.77 2.53 -2.58
CA ALA A 63 2.69 3.42 -2.17
C ALA A 63 2.80 3.80 -0.69
N VAL A 64 2.89 2.81 0.19
CA VAL A 64 2.98 3.01 1.64
C VAL A 64 4.23 3.81 2.02
N ASN A 65 5.37 3.53 1.41
CA ASN A 65 6.61 4.27 1.65
C ASN A 65 6.51 5.74 1.21
N ASP A 66 5.87 6.03 0.09
CA ASP A 66 5.61 7.40 -0.35
C ASP A 66 4.66 8.11 0.63
N ALA A 67 3.61 7.44 1.10
CA ALA A 67 2.71 7.98 2.13
C ALA A 67 3.47 8.32 3.42
N TYR A 68 4.29 7.39 3.92
CA TYR A 68 5.12 7.60 5.12
C TYR A 68 5.99 8.84 4.99
N ARG A 69 6.66 9.02 3.85
CA ARG A 69 7.50 10.19 3.58
C ARG A 69 6.72 11.51 3.59
N MET A 70 5.44 11.48 3.21
CA MET A 70 4.59 12.66 3.21
C MET A 70 4.25 13.12 4.63
N ILE A 71 3.91 12.18 5.53
CA ILE A 71 3.42 12.47 6.89
C ILE A 71 4.44 12.24 8.00
N LYS A 72 5.68 11.86 7.68
CA LYS A 72 6.70 11.48 8.68
C LYS A 72 6.85 12.49 9.82
N HIS A 73 6.68 13.78 9.54
CA HIS A 73 6.79 14.85 10.53
C HIS A 73 5.54 15.06 11.39
N GLU A 74 4.42 14.47 11.00
CA GLU A 74 3.12 14.55 11.67
C GLU A 74 2.85 13.32 12.55
N LEU A 75 3.54 12.20 12.28
CA LEU A 75 3.42 10.98 13.07
C LEU A 75 3.96 11.19 14.48
N ASP A 76 3.22 10.69 15.47
CA ASP A 76 3.77 10.52 16.82
C ASP A 76 4.70 9.30 16.90
N ASP A 77 5.40 9.15 18.03
CA ASP A 77 6.36 8.06 18.24
C ASP A 77 5.71 6.67 18.15
N PHE A 78 4.46 6.54 18.61
CA PHE A 78 3.76 5.27 18.64
C PHE A 78 3.38 4.83 17.23
N ASP A 79 2.78 5.72 16.45
CA ASP A 79 2.39 5.47 15.06
C ASP A 79 3.62 5.27 14.19
N THR A 80 4.72 5.99 14.46
CA THR A 80 6.01 5.77 13.78
C THR A 80 6.50 4.33 13.98
N ILE A 81 6.55 3.86 15.22
CA ILE A 81 6.99 2.48 15.55
C ILE A 81 6.06 1.45 14.90
N GLN A 82 4.73 1.67 14.96
CA GLN A 82 3.78 0.76 14.33
C GLN A 82 3.94 0.72 12.81
N PHE A 83 4.17 1.87 12.18
CA PHE A 83 4.35 1.96 10.73
C PHE A 83 5.60 1.20 10.29
N GLU A 84 6.73 1.42 10.96
CA GLU A 84 7.99 0.73 10.68
C GLU A 84 7.88 -0.78 10.89
N HIS A 85 7.21 -1.21 11.98
CA HIS A 85 6.93 -2.63 12.21
C HIS A 85 6.07 -3.25 11.10
N ASN A 86 5.05 -2.55 10.62
CA ASN A 86 4.23 -3.01 9.50
C ASN A 86 5.02 -3.01 8.18
N MET A 87 5.98 -2.11 7.97
CA MET A 87 6.89 -2.13 6.82
C MET A 87 7.77 -3.38 6.84
N THR A 88 8.36 -3.72 7.98
CA THR A 88 9.12 -4.97 8.13
C THR A 88 8.23 -6.21 7.89
N LYS A 89 6.97 -6.21 8.35
CA LYS A 89 6.03 -7.31 8.04
C LYS A 89 5.72 -7.40 6.55
N LEU A 90 5.52 -6.26 5.87
CA LEU A 90 5.25 -6.23 4.44
C LEU A 90 6.41 -6.85 3.66
N GLU A 91 7.65 -6.46 3.96
CA GLU A 91 8.85 -7.00 3.32
C GLU A 91 8.95 -8.54 3.48
N ASN A 92 8.68 -9.03 4.69
CA ASN A 92 8.78 -10.44 5.06
C ASN A 92 7.52 -11.27 4.76
N THR A 93 6.46 -10.68 4.20
CA THR A 93 5.28 -11.46 3.82
C THR A 93 5.60 -12.28 2.57
N HIS A 94 5.49 -13.61 2.69
CA HIS A 94 5.78 -14.57 1.63
C HIS A 94 4.50 -15.29 1.19
N TYR A 95 4.09 -15.06 -0.07
CA TYR A 95 3.11 -15.84 -0.82
C TYR A 95 1.80 -16.18 -0.07
N ASN A 96 1.39 -15.35 0.87
CA ASN A 96 0.17 -15.51 1.67
C ASN A 96 -0.69 -14.26 1.51
N MET A 97 -1.76 -14.38 0.72
CA MET A 97 -2.64 -13.28 0.36
C MET A 97 -3.35 -12.70 1.59
N ASP A 98 -3.87 -13.54 2.48
CA ASP A 98 -4.58 -13.09 3.69
C ASP A 98 -3.66 -12.27 4.60
N ARG A 99 -2.43 -12.74 4.81
CA ARG A 99 -1.44 -12.03 5.62
C ARG A 99 -1.05 -10.70 4.99
N LEU A 100 -0.93 -10.64 3.67
CA LEU A 100 -0.65 -9.40 2.96
C LEU A 100 -1.80 -8.39 3.12
N LEU A 101 -3.05 -8.84 3.02
CA LEU A 101 -4.23 -8.00 3.20
C LEU A 101 -4.38 -7.49 4.64
N GLU A 102 -4.04 -8.30 5.64
CA GLU A 102 -3.98 -7.89 7.05
C GLU A 102 -2.97 -6.75 7.26
N VAL A 103 -1.75 -6.89 6.71
CA VAL A 103 -0.72 -5.84 6.78
C VAL A 103 -1.18 -4.54 6.11
N ILE A 104 -1.81 -4.63 4.93
CA ILE A 104 -2.41 -3.47 4.23
C ILE A 104 -3.48 -2.78 5.09
N SER A 105 -4.27 -3.56 5.83
CA SER A 105 -5.29 -3.02 6.74
C SER A 105 -4.69 -2.19 7.87
N HIS A 106 -3.55 -2.62 8.43
CA HIS A 106 -2.86 -1.84 9.47
C HIS A 106 -2.33 -0.51 8.94
N PHE A 107 -1.74 -0.49 7.75
CA PHE A 107 -1.34 0.77 7.12
C PHE A 107 -2.53 1.68 6.88
N SER A 108 -3.64 1.13 6.38
CA SER A 108 -4.86 1.90 6.15
C SER A 108 -5.39 2.53 7.43
N PHE A 109 -5.32 1.81 8.56
CA PHE A 109 -5.72 2.31 9.86
C PHE A 109 -4.84 3.49 10.31
N ILE A 110 -3.51 3.34 10.31
CA ILE A 110 -2.59 4.41 10.72
C ILE A 110 -2.79 5.62 9.80
N LEU A 111 -2.71 5.41 8.48
CA LEU A 111 -2.87 6.48 7.50
C LEU A 111 -4.22 7.17 7.60
N SER A 112 -5.26 6.51 8.12
CA SER A 112 -6.58 7.13 8.27
C SER A 112 -6.60 8.35 9.19
N GLY A 113 -5.71 8.40 10.17
CA GLY A 113 -5.58 9.53 11.11
C GLY A 113 -4.90 10.78 10.53
N TYR A 114 -4.24 10.67 9.37
CA TYR A 114 -3.38 11.73 8.83
C TYR A 114 -3.90 12.32 7.52
N ASN A 115 -3.56 13.57 7.25
CA ASN A 115 -3.87 14.22 5.98
C ASN A 115 -2.70 14.03 5.00
N LEU A 116 -2.97 13.36 3.87
CA LEU A 116 -1.95 13.14 2.83
C LEU A 116 -1.94 14.24 1.76
N ASP A 117 -2.90 15.16 1.81
CA ASP A 117 -3.04 16.21 0.81
C ASP A 117 -2.09 17.39 1.10
N ARG A 118 -1.07 17.57 0.26
CA ARG A 118 -0.13 18.70 0.34
C ARG A 118 -0.64 19.98 -0.35
N SER A 119 -1.93 20.09 -0.67
CA SER A 119 -2.49 21.36 -1.16
C SER A 119 -2.57 22.48 -0.08
N ALA A 120 -2.20 22.20 1.18
CA ALA A 120 -2.29 23.17 2.28
C ALA A 120 -0.95 23.56 2.96
N SER A 121 0.21 23.35 2.33
CA SER A 121 1.50 23.85 2.86
C SER A 121 2.04 25.11 2.17
N ILE A 122 1.21 25.79 1.36
CA ILE A 122 1.46 27.21 1.06
C ILE A 122 1.22 27.97 2.37
N ARG A 123 2.33 28.30 3.05
CA ARG A 123 2.34 29.20 4.21
C ARG A 123 1.50 30.46 3.90
N PRO A 124 0.62 30.94 4.78
CA PRO A 124 -0.11 32.20 4.56
C PRO A 124 0.79 33.44 4.61
N ASP A 125 2.10 33.30 4.86
CA ASP A 125 2.96 34.44 5.20
C ASP A 125 3.63 35.13 3.99
N ALA A 126 3.16 34.86 2.76
CA ALA A 126 3.64 35.53 1.56
C ALA A 126 2.73 36.70 1.11
N GLU A 127 1.90 37.24 2.00
CA GLU A 127 1.24 38.53 1.76
C GLU A 127 2.21 39.69 2.00
N VAL A 128 2.80 40.13 0.89
CA VAL A 128 3.00 41.54 0.50
C VAL A 128 3.53 42.46 1.60
N ARG A 129 4.87 42.56 1.69
CA ARG A 129 5.49 43.81 2.17
C ARG A 129 5.36 44.85 1.06
N ASN A 130 4.40 45.76 1.21
CA ASN A 130 4.40 47.05 0.52
C ASN A 130 5.60 47.90 0.97
#